data_AF-A0A1U7YCH1-F1
#
_entry.id   AF-A0A1U7YCH1-F1
#
_cell.length_a   1.000
_cell.length_b   1.000
_cell.length_c   1.000
_cell.angle_alpha   90.00
_cell.angle_beta   90.00
_cell.angle_gamma   90.00
#
_symmetry.space_group_name_H-M   'P 1'
#
loop_
_entity.id
_entity.type
_entity.pdbx_description
1 polymer ?
#
loop_
_entity_poly.entity_id
_entity_poly.type
_entity_poly.pdbx_seq_one_letter_code
_entity_poly.pdbx_strand_id
1 'polypeptide(L)' 'MVKASKGLFISCDVPMAQFIINVNAALPQSQKFILHVLDNTHLFVQSDVAGMIRSAIAEFREANTYEKPA' A
#
# COMPACT_ATOMS: atom_id res chain seq x y z
N MET A 1 -15.95 -15.14 -20.45
CA MET A 1 -16.73 -14.76 -19.24
C MET A 1 -15.82 -13.90 -18.38
N VAL A 2 -16.19 -12.65 -18.06
CA VAL A 2 -15.34 -11.69 -17.34
C VAL A 2 -15.68 -11.74 -15.85
N LYS A 3 -14.67 -11.78 -14.97
CA LYS A 3 -14.83 -11.58 -13.53
C LYS A 3 -14.44 -10.15 -13.19
N ALA A 4 -15.38 -9.38 -12.63
CA ALA A 4 -15.12 -8.05 -12.10
C ALA A 4 -15.17 -8.10 -10.57
N SER A 5 -14.11 -7.62 -9.91
CA SER A 5 -14.04 -7.44 -8.46
C SER A 5 -13.98 -5.95 -8.13
N LYS A 6 -14.66 -5.55 -7.05
CA LYS A 6 -14.55 -4.18 -6.51
C LYS A 6 -13.29 -4.11 -5.66
N GLY A 7 -12.56 -3.01 -5.78
CA GLY A 7 -11.33 -2.77 -5.03
C GLY A 7 -10.78 -1.38 -5.32
N LEU A 8 -9.63 -1.09 -4.73
CA LEU A 8 -8.90 0.15 -4.93
C LEU A 8 -7.69 -0.12 -5.82
N PHE A 9 -7.55 0.69 -6.87
CA PHE A 9 -6.36 0.74 -7.70
C PHE A 9 -5.40 1.78 -7.15
N ILE A 10 -4.16 1.37 -6.90
CA ILE A 10 -3.08 2.23 -6.41
C ILE A 10 -2.01 2.29 -7.48
N SER A 11 -1.64 3.51 -7.87
CA SER A 11 -0.48 3.81 -8.71
C SER A 11 0.52 4.62 -7.88
N CYS A 12 1.75 4.13 -7.80
CA CYS A 12 2.84 4.76 -7.04
C CYS A 12 4.19 4.37 -7.63
N ASP A 13 5.26 5.02 -7.16
CA ASP A 13 6.62 4.68 -7.53
C ASP A 13 7.03 3.33 -6.94
N VAL A 14 8.05 2.71 -7.55
CA VAL A 14 8.53 1.36 -7.20
C VAL A 14 8.85 1.18 -5.71
N PRO A 15 9.58 2.09 -5.02
CA PRO A 15 9.87 1.89 -3.60
C PRO A 15 8.62 1.96 -2.73
N MET A 16 7.63 2.78 -3.09
CA MET A 16 6.37 2.86 -2.35
C MET A 16 5.52 1.59 -2.55
N ALA A 17 5.48 1.05 -3.77
CA ALA A 17 4.83 -0.23 -4.03
C ALA A 17 5.45 -1.36 -3.19
N GLN A 18 6.78 -1.41 -3.10
CA GLN A 18 7.49 -2.38 -2.27
C GLN A 18 7.23 -2.18 -0.77
N PHE A 19 7.15 -0.94 -0.31
CA PHE A 19 6.74 -0.65 1.07
C PHE A 19 5.35 -1.20 1.37
N ILE A 20 4.36 -0.96 0.51
CA ILE A 20 2.99 -1.46 0.68
C ILE A 20 2.95 -2.99 0.67
N ILE A 21 3.72 -3.64 -0.21
CA ILE A 21 3.85 -5.11 -0.26
C ILE A 21 4.40 -5.64 1.06
N ASN A 22 5.44 -4.99 1.61
CA ASN A 22 6.04 -5.38 2.89
C ASN A 22 5.08 -5.19 4.06
N VAL A 23 4.34 -4.08 4.10
CA VAL A 23 3.29 -3.85 5.11
C VAL A 23 2.25 -4.96 5.06
N ASN A 24 1.77 -5.33 3.86
CA ASN A 24 0.83 -6.44 3.69
C ASN A 24 1.43 -7.81 4.09
N ALA A 25 2.72 -8.02 3.85
CA ALA A 25 3.40 -9.26 4.21
C ALA A 25 3.59 -9.43 5.73
N ALA A 26 3.73 -8.31 6.46
CA ALA A 26 3.86 -8.30 7.92
C ALA A 26 2.54 -8.58 8.66
N LEU A 27 1.39 -8.44 7.97
CA LEU A 27 0.07 -8.68 8.56
C LEU A 27 -0.28 -10.18 8.61
N PRO A 28 -1.08 -10.61 9.62
CA PRO A 28 -1.68 -11.93 9.63
C PRO A 28 -2.50 -12.21 8.36
N GLN A 29 -2.64 -13.49 7.99
CA GLN A 29 -3.33 -13.88 6.76
C GLN A 29 -4.78 -13.36 6.67
N SER A 30 -5.47 -13.22 7.80
CA SER A 30 -6.82 -12.66 7.89
C SER A 30 -6.91 -11.16 7.61
N GLN A 31 -5.79 -10.45 7.66
CA GLN A 31 -5.69 -8.99 7.52
C GLN A 31 -4.94 -8.57 6.25
N LYS A 32 -4.53 -9.54 5.41
CA LYS A 32 -3.94 -9.22 4.11
C LYS A 32 -4.97 -8.53 3.22
N PHE A 33 -4.54 -7.44 2.61
CA PHE A 33 -5.39 -6.53 1.87
C PHE A 33 -5.03 -6.40 0.40
N ILE A 34 -3.84 -6.87 -0.02
CA ILE A 34 -3.48 -6.91 -1.43
C ILE A 34 -4.21 -8.07 -2.11
N LEU A 35 -5.01 -7.75 -3.12
CA LEU A 35 -5.74 -8.72 -3.95
C LEU A 35 -4.84 -9.18 -5.10
N HIS A 36 -4.23 -8.23 -5.82
CA HIS A 36 -3.32 -8.50 -6.92
C HIS A 36 -2.19 -7.46 -6.98
N VAL A 37 -0.97 -7.93 -7.25
CA VAL A 37 0.14 -7.10 -7.72
C VAL A 37 0.04 -7.10 -9.24
N LEU A 38 -0.21 -5.94 -9.85
CA LEU A 38 -0.41 -5.85 -11.30
C LEU A 38 0.92 -5.67 -12.02
N ASP A 39 1.79 -4.82 -11.47
CA ASP A 39 3.18 -4.62 -11.88
C ASP A 39 3.98 -3.97 -10.73
N ASN A 40 5.16 -3.44 -11.03
CA ASN A 40 6.07 -2.85 -10.04
C ASN A 40 5.60 -1.49 -9.49
N THR A 41 4.59 -0.88 -10.08
CA THR A 41 4.06 0.46 -9.77
C THR A 41 2.56 0.45 -9.47
N HIS A 42 1.87 -0.65 -9.78
CA HIS A 42 0.43 -0.79 -9.70
C HIS A 42 0.00 -1.95 -8.81
N LEU A 43 -0.86 -1.64 -7.85
CA LEU A 43 -1.43 -2.60 -6.90
C LEU A 43 -2.96 -2.53 -6.95
N PHE A 44 -3.60 -3.68 -6.81
CA PHE A 44 -5.03 -3.79 -6.62
C PHE A 44 -5.32 -4.35 -5.22
N VAL A 45 -6.00 -3.54 -4.39
CA VAL A 45 -6.19 -3.81 -2.96
C VAL A 45 -7.67 -3.75 -2.57
N GLN A 46 -7.99 -4.20 -1.36
CA GLN A 46 -9.33 -4.06 -0.78
C GLN A 46 -9.75 -2.58 -0.65
N SER A 47 -11.04 -2.29 -0.74
CA SER A 47 -11.54 -0.90 -0.80
C SER A 47 -11.48 -0.14 0.54
N ASP A 48 -11.46 -0.87 1.66
CA ASP A 48 -11.51 -0.35 3.03
C ASP A 48 -10.14 0.02 3.60
N VAL A 49 -9.05 -0.43 2.98
CA VAL A 49 -7.68 -0.19 3.50
C VAL A 49 -7.06 1.14 3.08
N ALA A 50 -7.78 1.96 2.31
CA ALA A 50 -7.28 3.25 1.82
C ALA A 50 -6.78 4.16 2.96
N GLY A 51 -7.52 4.20 4.08
CA GLY A 51 -7.14 5.00 5.26
C GLY A 51 -5.87 4.47 5.92
N MET A 52 -5.81 3.16 6.15
CA MET A 52 -4.65 2.51 6.77
C MET A 52 -3.37 2.70 5.94
N ILE A 53 -3.44 2.52 4.62
CA ILE A 53 -2.29 2.74 3.72
C ILE A 53 -1.83 4.20 3.79
N ARG A 54 -2.75 5.17 3.77
CA ARG A 54 -2.40 6.61 3.85
C ARG A 54 -1.70 6.95 5.16
N SER A 55 -2.19 6.45 6.29
CA SER A 55 -1.56 6.66 7.59
C SER A 55 -0.16 6.05 7.66
N ALA A 56 -0.01 4.79 7.23
CA ALA A 56 1.29 4.10 7.23
C ALA A 56 2.33 4.81 6.34
N ILE A 57 1.92 5.34 5.18
CA ILE A 57 2.80 6.12 4.31
C ILE A 57 3.18 7.46 4.94
N ALA A 58 2.25 8.13 5.62
CA ALA A 58 2.52 9.39 6.30
C ALA A 58 3.56 9.20 7.42
N GLU A 59 3.37 8.19 8.27
CA GLU A 59 4.32 7.83 9.34
C GLU A 59 5.68 7.44 8.78
N PHE A 60 5.71 6.62 7.71
CA PHE A 60 6.95 6.24 7.04
C PHE A 60 7.69 7.46 6.49
N ARG A 61 6.97 8.41 5.87
CA ARG A 61 7.59 9.63 5.35
C ARG A 61 8.13 10.50 6.46
N GLU A 62 7.39 10.69 7.54
CA GLU A 62 7.81 11.50 8.69
C GLU A 62 9.07 10.92 9.34
N ALA A 63 9.12 9.61 9.58
CA ALA A 63 10.28 8.94 10.17
C ALA A 63 11.56 9.01 9.30
N ASN A 64 11.41 9.16 7.98
CA ASN A 64 12.52 9.18 7.03
C ASN A 64 12.83 10.57 6.46
N THR A 65 12.07 11.60 6.85
CA THR A 65 12.33 12.98 6.44
C THR A 65 13.19 13.67 7.48
N TYR A 66 14.38 14.10 7.08
CA TYR A 66 15.21 14.94 7.93
C TYR A 66 14.60 16.34 8.02
N GLU A 67 14.24 16.77 9.22
CA GLU A 67 13.91 18.15 9.51
C GLU A 67 15.14 18.86 10.09
N LYS A 68 15.50 20.00 9.51
CA LYS A 68 16.61 20.81 10.01
C LYS A 68 16.27 21.32 11.42
N PRO A 69 17.09 21.05 12.44
CA PRO A 69 16.91 21.64 13.76
C PRO A 69 17.00 23.17 13.67
N ALA A 70 16.11 23.85 14.40
CA ALA A 70 16.07 25.31 14.48
C ALA A 70 17.38 25.93 14.97
#